data_AF-A0A836CHG4-F1
#
_entry.id   AF-A0A836CHG4-F1
#
_cell.length_a   1.000
_cell.length_b   1.000
_cell.length_c   1.000
_cell.angle_alpha   90.00
_cell.angle_beta   90.00
_cell.angle_gamma   90.00
#
_symmetry.space_group_name_H-M   'P 1'
#
loop_
_entity.id
_entity.type
_entity.pdbx_description
1 polymer ?
#
loop_
_entity_poly.entity_id
_entity_poly.type
_entity_poly.pdbx_seq_one_letter_code
_entity_poly.pdbx_strand_id
1 'polypeptide(L)'
;MTGVRPPASAQQIQQWEDEHYPYKLPDDLKAFLAFSNGVEAAWDILLRPGATPICGAGRLRINDVAHLQRLPLDADDQAALGGDPAPPLGFCAVDGSDQSKSGTSQVWLQEPGGMWCAIADDITCYLRLAAAHAYVHGWHHAYAPAGLSPPTERLLALVAPARLQFDQEMLHDAEGALD
;
A
#
# COMPACT_ATOMS: atom_id res chain seq x y z
N MET A 1 -9.80 -17.20 5.06
CA MET A 1 -11.07 -16.88 4.39
C MET A 1 -10.84 -15.59 3.62
N THR A 2 -10.75 -15.67 2.29
CA THR A 2 -10.69 -14.49 1.42
C THR A 2 -12.09 -13.89 1.35
N GLY A 3 -12.28 -12.67 1.83
CA GLY A 3 -13.61 -12.07 1.86
C GLY A 3 -13.55 -10.56 1.77
N VAL A 4 -14.20 -10.02 0.74
CA VAL A 4 -14.62 -8.62 0.71
C VAL A 4 -15.46 -8.40 1.97
N ARG A 5 -15.01 -7.48 2.84
CA ARG A 5 -15.72 -7.16 4.07
C ARG A 5 -16.98 -6.35 3.74
N PRO A 6 -18.04 -6.41 4.56
CA PRO A 6 -19.22 -5.59 4.34
C PRO A 6 -18.83 -4.11 4.25
N PRO A 7 -19.55 -3.30 3.45
CA PRO A 7 -19.34 -1.86 3.37
C PRO A 7 -19.28 -1.17 4.74
N ALA A 8 -18.44 -0.15 4.87
CA ALA A 8 -18.47 0.76 6.01
C ALA A 8 -19.70 1.66 5.88
N SER A 9 -20.39 1.91 6.99
CA SER A 9 -21.46 2.89 7.00
C SER A 9 -20.89 4.31 6.97
N ALA A 10 -21.65 5.27 6.41
CA ALA A 10 -21.27 6.67 6.43
C ALA A 10 -21.06 7.21 7.85
N GLN A 11 -21.79 6.67 8.84
CA GLN A 11 -21.61 7.01 10.26
C GLN A 11 -20.27 6.53 10.81
N GLN A 12 -19.81 5.34 10.45
CA GLN A 12 -18.50 4.82 10.89
C GLN A 12 -17.35 5.66 10.34
N ILE A 13 -17.45 6.07 9.06
CA ILE A 13 -16.47 6.96 8.42
C ILE A 13 -16.48 8.32 9.10
N GLN A 14 -17.66 8.93 9.31
CA GLN A 14 -17.77 10.23 9.98
C GLN A 14 -17.25 10.18 11.42
N GLN A 15 -17.60 9.14 12.17
CA GLN A 15 -17.11 8.96 13.54
C GLN A 15 -15.58 8.90 13.57
N TRP A 16 -14.95 8.17 12.64
CA TRP A 16 -13.50 8.15 12.55
C TRP A 16 -12.92 9.54 12.26
N GLU A 17 -13.51 10.32 11.35
CA GLU A 17 -13.06 11.70 11.06
C GLU A 17 -13.24 12.64 12.27
N ASP A 18 -14.34 12.50 13.01
CA ASP A 18 -14.61 13.29 14.22
C ASP A 18 -13.60 12.96 15.34
N GLU A 19 -13.27 11.67 15.52
CA GLU A 19 -12.27 11.18 16.48
C GLU A 19 -10.84 11.62 16.12
N HIS A 20 -10.57 11.79 14.82
CA HIS A 20 -9.25 12.16 14.29
C HIS A 20 -9.19 13.60 13.78
N TYR A 21 -10.05 14.49 14.27
CA TYR A 21 -10.04 15.91 13.89
C TYR A 21 -8.63 16.53 14.13
N PRO A 22 -8.09 17.36 13.20
CA PRO A 22 -8.73 17.94 12.01
C PRO A 22 -8.61 17.11 10.71
N TYR A 23 -8.11 15.88 10.79
CA TYR A 23 -7.82 15.05 9.62
C TYR A 23 -9.09 14.46 9.00
N LYS A 24 -9.09 14.32 7.67
CA LYS A 24 -10.20 13.75 6.90
C LYS A 24 -9.71 12.61 6.02
N LEU A 25 -10.60 11.65 5.76
CA LEU A 25 -10.30 10.58 4.81
C LEU A 25 -10.47 11.11 3.37
N PRO A 26 -9.61 10.68 2.43
CA PRO A 26 -9.70 10.95 1.02
C PRO A 26 -10.98 10.42 0.43
N ASP A 27 -11.46 11.09 -0.62
CA ASP A 27 -12.71 10.71 -1.26
C ASP A 27 -12.63 9.32 -1.92
N ASP A 28 -11.47 8.94 -2.47
CA ASP A 28 -11.24 7.62 -3.08
C ASP A 28 -11.17 6.49 -2.04
N LEU A 29 -10.51 6.72 -0.90
CA LEU A 29 -10.50 5.78 0.22
C LEU A 29 -11.89 5.64 0.85
N LYS A 30 -12.63 6.74 1.03
CA LYS A 30 -14.03 6.69 1.50
C LYS A 30 -14.91 5.91 0.53
N ALA A 31 -14.75 6.13 -0.78
CA ALA A 31 -15.47 5.38 -1.80
C ALA A 31 -15.13 3.88 -1.75
N PHE A 32 -13.86 3.53 -1.55
CA PHE A 32 -13.45 2.14 -1.34
C PHE A 32 -14.08 1.55 -0.07
N LEU A 33 -14.04 2.24 1.07
CA LEU A 33 -14.62 1.77 2.33
C LEU A 33 -16.14 1.60 2.25
N ALA A 34 -16.82 2.49 1.54
CA ALA A 34 -18.25 2.41 1.25
C ALA A 34 -18.60 1.26 0.27
N PHE A 35 -17.63 0.74 -0.47
CA PHE A 35 -17.76 -0.48 -1.27
C PHE A 35 -17.40 -1.73 -0.45
N SER A 36 -16.32 -1.67 0.34
CA SER A 36 -15.86 -2.73 1.23
C SER A 36 -15.04 -2.16 2.38
N ASN A 37 -15.43 -2.46 3.63
CA ASN A 37 -14.73 -1.97 4.82
C ASN A 37 -13.42 -2.74 5.06
N GLY A 38 -12.43 -2.47 4.22
CA GLY A 38 -11.15 -3.18 4.19
C GLY A 38 -11.21 -4.48 3.39
N VAL A 39 -10.03 -4.99 3.03
CA VAL A 39 -9.87 -6.27 2.33
C VAL A 39 -8.71 -7.02 2.94
N GLU A 40 -8.86 -8.33 3.06
CA GLU A 40 -7.74 -9.22 3.39
C GLU A 40 -7.87 -10.47 2.55
N ALA A 41 -6.93 -10.63 1.62
CA ALA A 41 -6.86 -11.75 0.72
C ALA A 41 -5.41 -12.22 0.61
N ALA A 42 -5.22 -13.53 0.66
CA ALA A 42 -3.96 -14.19 0.36
C ALA A 42 -4.27 -15.40 -0.51
N TRP A 43 -3.39 -15.67 -1.47
CA TRP A 43 -3.55 -16.78 -2.39
C TRP A 43 -2.22 -17.37 -2.83
N ASP A 44 -2.32 -18.57 -3.37
CA ASP A 44 -1.21 -19.30 -3.94
C ASP A 44 -1.17 -19.07 -5.45
N ILE A 45 0.03 -19.10 -6.02
CA ILE A 45 0.21 -18.96 -7.47
C ILE A 45 0.58 -20.33 -8.04
N LEU A 46 -0.28 -20.83 -8.93
CA LEU A 46 -0.02 -22.03 -9.71
C LEU A 46 0.51 -21.63 -11.10
N LEU A 47 1.81 -21.80 -11.32
CA LEU A 47 2.44 -21.38 -12.59
C LEU A 47 2.01 -22.23 -13.77
N ARG A 48 1.85 -23.54 -13.58
CA ARG A 48 1.42 -24.49 -14.61
C ARG A 48 0.58 -25.61 -14.00
N PRO A 49 -0.39 -26.17 -14.75
CA PRO A 49 -1.14 -27.33 -14.30
C PRO A 49 -0.20 -28.48 -13.91
N GLY A 50 -0.44 -29.09 -12.74
CA GLY A 50 0.36 -30.21 -12.22
C GLY A 50 1.65 -29.81 -11.49
N ALA A 51 2.02 -28.52 -11.44
CA ALA A 51 3.10 -28.04 -10.60
C ALA A 51 2.63 -27.85 -9.14
N THR A 52 3.56 -27.85 -8.20
CA THR A 52 3.29 -27.42 -6.83
C THR A 52 3.00 -25.92 -6.81
N PRO A 53 1.87 -25.46 -6.23
CA PRO A 53 1.62 -24.03 -6.07
C PRO A 53 2.69 -23.36 -5.21
N ILE A 54 3.00 -22.10 -5.52
CA ILE A 54 3.82 -21.26 -4.65
C ILE A 54 2.90 -20.72 -3.57
N CYS A 55 2.98 -21.31 -2.38
CA CYS A 55 2.10 -20.99 -1.28
C CYS A 55 2.35 -19.57 -0.74
N GLY A 56 1.28 -18.80 -0.52
CA GLY A 56 1.36 -17.44 0.02
C GLY A 56 2.03 -16.43 -0.92
N ALA A 57 2.06 -16.72 -2.22
CA ALA A 57 2.70 -15.90 -3.23
C ALA A 57 1.99 -14.54 -3.44
N GLY A 58 0.67 -14.49 -3.27
CA GLY A 58 -0.12 -13.27 -3.41
C GLY A 58 -0.72 -12.81 -2.09
N ARG A 59 -0.75 -11.49 -1.86
CA ARG A 59 -1.42 -10.87 -0.72
C ARG A 59 -1.91 -9.47 -1.05
N LEU A 60 -3.18 -9.20 -0.71
CA LEU A 60 -3.77 -7.86 -0.69
C LEU A 60 -4.37 -7.62 0.69
N ARG A 61 -3.96 -6.53 1.33
CA ARG A 61 -4.54 -6.09 2.61
C ARG A 61 -4.77 -4.58 2.58
N ILE A 62 -5.99 -4.16 2.89
CA ILE A 62 -6.37 -2.79 3.20
C ILE A 62 -7.15 -2.87 4.51
N ASN A 63 -6.77 -2.07 5.50
CA ASN A 63 -7.42 -2.10 6.80
C ASN A 63 -8.87 -1.61 6.71
N ASP A 64 -9.70 -2.06 7.64
CA ASP A 64 -11.03 -1.50 7.83
C ASP A 64 -10.94 -0.14 8.55
N VAL A 65 -12.03 0.63 8.52
CA VAL A 65 -12.09 1.98 9.10
C VAL A 65 -11.74 2.01 10.59
N ALA A 66 -12.04 0.95 11.36
CA ALA A 66 -11.75 0.91 12.79
C ALA A 66 -10.25 0.67 13.08
N HIS A 67 -9.53 0.07 12.13
CA HIS A 67 -8.09 -0.19 12.23
C HIS A 67 -7.24 0.77 11.37
N LEU A 68 -7.84 1.82 10.80
CA LEU A 68 -7.09 2.90 10.17
C LEU A 68 -6.38 3.73 11.24
N GLN A 69 -5.09 3.97 11.03
CA GLN A 69 -4.25 4.78 11.91
C GLN A 69 -3.66 5.94 11.11
N ARG A 70 -3.52 7.10 11.76
CA ARG A 70 -2.77 8.24 11.22
C ARG A 70 -1.29 7.85 11.10
N LEU A 71 -0.66 8.08 9.96
CA LEU A 71 0.81 8.04 9.90
C LEU A 71 1.36 9.39 10.38
N PRO A 72 2.28 9.40 11.35
CA PRO A 72 2.98 10.60 11.77
C PRO A 72 4.08 10.93 10.75
N LEU A 73 3.72 11.55 9.63
CA LEU A 73 4.67 11.99 8.60
C LEU A 73 5.23 13.40 8.88
N ASP A 74 4.82 14.05 9.97
CA ASP A 74 5.36 15.33 10.40
C ASP A 74 6.84 15.16 10.79
N ALA A 75 7.70 16.11 10.37
CA ALA A 75 9.15 16.05 10.59
C ALA A 75 9.56 15.96 12.08
N ASP A 76 8.71 16.46 13.00
CA ASP A 76 8.91 16.36 14.45
C ASP A 76 8.47 15.00 15.04
N ASP A 77 7.57 14.27 14.36
CA ASP A 77 7.00 13.01 14.86
C ASP A 77 7.74 11.75 14.37
N GLN A 78 8.73 11.88 13.46
CA GLN A 78 9.52 10.74 12.96
C GLN A 78 10.29 10.01 14.08
N ALA A 79 10.58 10.69 15.19
CA ALA A 79 11.21 10.09 16.37
C ALA A 79 10.27 9.17 17.19
N ALA A 80 8.95 9.31 17.03
CA ALA A 80 7.96 8.54 17.80
C ALA A 80 7.69 7.13 17.24
N LEU A 81 8.21 6.82 16.04
CA LEU A 81 7.99 5.54 15.34
C LEU A 81 8.95 4.42 15.76
N GLY A 82 9.79 4.64 16.77
CA GLY A 82 10.70 3.61 17.33
C GLY A 82 10.03 2.55 18.21
N GLY A 83 8.70 2.46 18.21
CA GLY A 83 7.93 1.55 19.06
C GLY A 83 7.05 0.60 18.26
N ASP A 84 7.38 -0.69 18.32
CA ASP A 84 6.70 -1.84 17.72
C ASP A 84 6.74 -1.94 16.18
N PRO A 85 6.95 -3.13 15.59
CA PRO A 85 6.94 -3.28 14.14
C PRO A 85 5.52 -3.05 13.66
N ALA A 86 5.30 -1.92 13.01
CA ALA A 86 4.04 -1.63 12.35
C ALA A 86 3.64 -2.82 11.44
N PRO A 87 2.36 -3.15 11.34
CA PRO A 87 1.91 -4.22 10.47
C PRO A 87 2.41 -3.95 9.04
N PRO A 88 2.93 -4.97 8.32
CA PRO A 88 3.72 -4.78 7.10
C PRO A 88 2.99 -4.14 5.91
N LEU A 89 1.72 -3.75 6.05
CA LEU A 89 0.94 -3.00 5.07
C LEU A 89 -0.11 -2.16 5.82
N GLY A 90 0.28 -0.97 6.26
CA GLY A 90 -0.63 0.06 6.78
C GLY A 90 -0.90 1.09 5.69
N PHE A 91 -2.04 0.96 5.00
CA PHE A 91 -2.39 1.88 3.91
C PHE A 91 -2.88 3.23 4.42
N CYS A 92 -2.39 4.26 3.74
CA CYS A 92 -2.89 5.63 3.58
C CYS A 92 -2.70 6.57 4.78
N ALA A 93 -1.69 7.43 4.71
CA ALA A 93 -1.78 8.74 5.35
C ALA A 93 -2.24 9.77 4.34
N VAL A 94 -3.09 10.63 4.85
CA VAL A 94 -3.82 11.60 4.08
C VAL A 94 -3.45 12.87 4.77
N ASP A 95 -2.61 13.65 4.11
CA ASP A 95 -2.24 14.94 4.63
C ASP A 95 -3.50 15.81 4.68
N GLY A 96 -4.06 15.95 5.87
CA GLY A 96 -5.19 16.83 6.18
C GLY A 96 -4.75 18.22 6.63
N SER A 97 -3.45 18.56 6.54
CA SER A 97 -2.91 19.74 7.20
C SER A 97 -3.06 21.06 6.43
N ASP A 98 -3.82 21.13 5.33
CA ASP A 98 -4.15 22.42 4.75
C ASP A 98 -5.43 22.40 3.88
N GLN A 99 -6.51 23.03 4.34
CA GLN A 99 -7.70 23.29 3.51
C GLN A 99 -7.40 24.17 2.27
N SER A 100 -6.18 24.71 2.16
CA SER A 100 -5.75 25.57 1.04
C SER A 100 -4.97 24.85 -0.08
N LYS A 101 -4.52 23.60 0.13
CA LYS A 101 -3.87 22.79 -0.92
C LYS A 101 -4.75 21.59 -1.24
N SER A 102 -5.15 21.45 -2.49
CA SER A 102 -6.02 20.36 -2.95
C SER A 102 -5.40 18.99 -2.70
N GLY A 103 -5.84 18.31 -1.65
CA GLY A 103 -6.29 16.90 -1.69
C GLY A 103 -5.44 15.87 -2.43
N THR A 104 -4.12 15.81 -2.22
CA THR A 104 -3.30 14.71 -2.72
C THR A 104 -3.29 13.55 -1.72
N SER A 105 -3.93 12.42 -2.09
CA SER A 105 -4.16 11.24 -1.26
C SER A 105 -3.02 10.23 -1.38
N GLN A 106 -1.84 10.51 -0.84
CA GLN A 106 -0.71 9.62 -1.11
C GLN A 106 -0.74 8.30 -0.31
N VAL A 107 -0.24 7.25 -0.94
CA VAL A 107 -0.08 5.94 -0.33
C VAL A 107 1.40 5.72 -0.02
N TRP A 108 1.69 5.37 1.23
CA TRP A 108 3.05 5.23 1.74
C TRP A 108 3.32 3.80 2.24
N LEU A 109 4.56 3.35 2.10
CA LEU A 109 5.09 2.10 2.62
C LEU A 109 6.14 2.40 3.70
N GLN A 110 6.07 1.70 4.84
CA GLN A 110 7.12 1.75 5.85
C GLN A 110 8.18 0.69 5.54
N GLU A 111 9.42 1.13 5.41
CA GLU A 111 10.57 0.24 5.25
C GLU A 111 11.01 -0.35 6.60
N PRO A 112 11.71 -1.51 6.59
CA PRO A 112 12.26 -2.11 7.81
C PRO A 112 13.19 -1.20 8.63
N GLY A 113 13.74 -0.13 8.02
CA GLY A 113 14.55 0.88 8.69
C GLY A 113 13.76 2.03 9.33
N GLY A 114 12.42 1.99 9.28
CA GLY A 114 11.53 3.05 9.79
C GLY A 114 11.35 4.23 8.83
N MET A 115 11.98 4.20 7.65
CA MET A 115 11.78 5.20 6.60
C MET A 115 10.45 4.96 5.88
N TRP A 116 9.84 6.03 5.38
CA TRP A 116 8.60 5.97 4.61
C TRP A 116 8.89 6.34 3.15
N CYS A 117 8.39 5.53 2.22
CA CYS A 117 8.44 5.84 0.78
C CYS A 117 7.01 5.96 0.21
N ALA A 118 6.78 7.00 -0.60
CA ALA A 118 5.52 7.16 -1.31
C ALA A 118 5.51 6.20 -2.52
N ILE A 119 4.43 5.43 -2.66
CA ILE A 119 4.30 4.41 -3.71
C ILE A 119 3.18 4.70 -4.71
N ALA A 120 2.19 5.52 -4.34
CA ALA A 120 1.10 5.91 -5.23
C ALA A 120 0.46 7.23 -4.79
N ASP A 121 -0.17 7.95 -5.72
CA ASP A 121 -0.84 9.24 -5.47
C ASP A 121 -2.27 9.13 -4.91
N ASP A 122 -2.87 7.94 -5.01
CA ASP A 122 -4.22 7.61 -4.55
C ASP A 122 -4.40 6.08 -4.42
N ILE A 123 -5.47 5.62 -3.74
CA ILE A 123 -5.72 4.19 -3.52
C ILE A 123 -6.05 3.45 -4.81
N THR A 124 -6.59 4.15 -5.81
CA THR A 124 -6.93 3.57 -7.10
C THR A 124 -5.67 3.26 -7.90
N CYS A 125 -4.72 4.18 -7.92
CA CYS A 125 -3.38 4.03 -8.48
C CYS A 125 -2.65 2.90 -7.75
N TYR A 126 -2.69 2.89 -6.43
CA TYR A 126 -2.14 1.81 -5.62
C TYR A 126 -2.72 0.43 -6.01
N LEU A 127 -4.04 0.29 -6.11
CA LEU A 127 -4.69 -0.96 -6.51
C LEU A 127 -4.34 -1.38 -7.94
N ARG A 128 -4.20 -0.42 -8.87
CA ARG A 128 -3.74 -0.69 -10.25
C ARG A 128 -2.30 -1.17 -10.28
N LEU A 129 -1.41 -0.55 -9.51
CA LEU A 129 -0.04 -1.00 -9.34
C LEU A 129 0.01 -2.41 -8.76
N ALA A 130 -0.76 -2.67 -7.71
CA ALA A 130 -0.86 -3.99 -7.09
C ALA A 130 -1.32 -5.05 -8.11
N ALA A 131 -2.36 -4.74 -8.90
CA ALA A 131 -2.86 -5.61 -9.95
C ALA A 131 -1.81 -5.87 -11.05
N ALA A 132 -1.06 -4.85 -11.46
CA ALA A 132 0.01 -4.98 -12.45
C ALA A 132 1.14 -5.92 -11.97
N HIS A 133 1.35 -6.00 -10.65
CA HIS A 133 2.29 -6.93 -10.00
C HIS A 133 1.64 -8.25 -9.59
N ALA A 134 0.43 -8.56 -10.06
CA ALA A 134 -0.36 -9.73 -9.66
C ALA A 134 -0.53 -9.88 -8.13
N TYR A 135 -0.43 -8.76 -7.41
CA TYR A 135 -0.39 -8.63 -5.95
C TYR A 135 0.62 -9.58 -5.27
N VAL A 136 1.76 -9.81 -5.91
CA VAL A 136 2.84 -10.63 -5.34
C VAL A 136 3.29 -10.06 -4.00
N HIS A 137 3.43 -10.89 -2.98
CA HIS A 137 3.89 -10.44 -1.67
C HIS A 137 5.26 -9.73 -1.76
N GLY A 138 5.29 -8.49 -1.26
CA GLY A 138 6.49 -7.64 -1.27
C GLY A 138 6.74 -6.85 -2.56
N TRP A 139 5.79 -6.81 -3.50
CA TRP A 139 5.94 -6.06 -4.75
C TRP A 139 6.21 -4.56 -4.53
N HIS A 140 5.70 -3.98 -3.44
CA HIS A 140 5.86 -2.57 -3.10
C HIS A 140 7.33 -2.14 -2.98
N HIS A 141 8.21 -3.08 -2.61
CA HIS A 141 9.64 -2.83 -2.49
C HIS A 141 10.32 -2.58 -3.84
N ALA A 142 9.62 -2.72 -4.97
CA ALA A 142 10.08 -2.21 -6.26
C ALA A 142 10.24 -0.69 -6.28
N TYR A 143 9.57 0.04 -5.38
CA TYR A 143 9.64 1.51 -5.28
C TYR A 143 10.40 1.98 -4.05
N ALA A 144 10.90 1.04 -3.24
CA ALA A 144 11.56 1.34 -2.00
C ALA A 144 13.09 1.30 -2.20
N PRO A 145 13.87 2.19 -1.56
CA PRO A 145 15.33 2.16 -1.62
C PRO A 145 15.94 0.79 -1.25
N ALA A 146 15.29 0.04 -0.35
CA ALA A 146 15.74 -1.31 0.00
C ALA A 146 15.67 -2.31 -1.17
N GLY A 147 14.85 -2.05 -2.19
CA GLY A 147 14.68 -2.90 -3.35
C GLY A 147 13.94 -4.22 -3.07
N LEU A 148 13.69 -4.98 -4.14
CA LEU A 148 13.01 -6.27 -4.06
C LEU A 148 13.87 -7.34 -3.40
N SER A 149 13.24 -8.20 -2.60
CA SER A 149 13.91 -9.42 -2.12
C SER A 149 14.11 -10.42 -3.28
N PRO A 150 15.20 -11.23 -3.28
CA PRO A 150 15.43 -12.23 -4.32
C PRO A 150 14.25 -13.20 -4.58
N PRO A 151 13.52 -13.72 -3.57
CA PRO A 151 12.35 -14.55 -3.85
C PRO A 151 11.19 -13.78 -4.48
N THR A 152 10.94 -12.53 -4.07
CA THR A 152 9.91 -11.67 -4.66
C THR A 152 10.24 -11.33 -6.12
N GLU A 153 11.48 -10.94 -6.40
CA GLU A 153 11.95 -10.61 -7.75
C GLU A 153 11.81 -11.80 -8.69
N ARG A 154 12.27 -12.99 -8.28
CA ARG A 154 12.12 -14.22 -9.08
C ARG A 154 10.65 -14.54 -9.37
N LEU A 155 9.78 -14.32 -8.39
CA LEU A 155 8.35 -14.56 -8.57
C LEU A 155 7.74 -13.55 -9.55
N LEU A 156 8.07 -12.26 -9.42
CA LEU A 156 7.65 -11.22 -10.37
C LEU A 156 8.15 -11.48 -11.78
N ALA A 157 9.39 -11.93 -11.93
CA ALA A 157 9.94 -12.34 -13.23
C ALA A 157 9.15 -13.49 -13.89
N LEU A 158 8.45 -14.30 -13.11
CA LEU A 158 7.59 -15.38 -13.61
C LEU A 158 6.17 -14.93 -13.93
N VAL A 159 5.58 -14.05 -13.11
CA VAL A 159 4.16 -13.69 -13.22
C VAL A 159 3.89 -12.37 -13.95
N ALA A 160 4.86 -11.44 -13.92
CA ALA A 160 4.76 -10.10 -14.49
C ALA A 160 6.12 -9.60 -15.02
N PRO A 161 6.78 -10.34 -15.95
CA PRO A 161 8.14 -10.02 -16.39
C PRO A 161 8.27 -8.64 -17.05
N ALA A 162 7.33 -8.27 -17.92
CA ALA A 162 7.34 -6.97 -18.57
C ALA A 162 7.15 -5.80 -17.57
N ARG A 163 6.42 -6.07 -16.48
CA ARG A 163 6.24 -5.08 -15.42
C ARG A 163 7.53 -4.85 -14.64
N LEU A 164 8.15 -5.95 -14.20
CA LEU A 164 9.42 -5.90 -13.46
C LEU A 164 10.50 -5.15 -14.25
N GLN A 165 10.60 -5.41 -15.56
CA GLN A 165 11.55 -4.71 -16.42
C GLN A 165 11.30 -3.20 -16.44
N PHE A 166 10.04 -2.78 -16.61
CA PHE A 166 9.67 -1.36 -16.62
C PHE A 166 10.03 -0.66 -15.30
N ASP A 167 9.76 -1.30 -14.17
CA ASP A 167 10.08 -0.72 -12.86
C ASP A 167 11.60 -0.58 -12.66
N GLN A 168 12.40 -1.52 -13.17
CA GLN A 168 13.87 -1.45 -13.14
C GLN A 168 14.43 -0.31 -14.01
N GLU A 169 13.84 -0.10 -15.20
CA GLU A 169 14.21 1.00 -16.10
C GLU A 169 13.89 2.37 -15.47
N MET A 170 12.70 2.52 -14.88
CA MET A 170 12.30 3.76 -14.20
C MET A 170 13.21 4.12 -13.02
N LEU A 171 13.67 3.13 -12.24
CA LEU A 171 14.63 3.37 -11.16
C LEU A 171 15.99 3.84 -11.70
N HIS A 172 16.47 3.21 -12.77
CA HIS A 172 17.76 3.57 -13.39
C HIS A 172 17.73 5.00 -13.94
N ASP A 173 16.64 5.40 -14.59
CA ASP A 173 16.46 6.77 -15.10
C ASP A 173 16.36 7.79 -13.96
N ALA A 174 15.74 7.42 -12.83
CA ALA A 174 15.66 8.28 -11.65
C ALA A 174 17.01 8.49 -10.95
N GLU A 175 17.84 7.44 -10.86
CA GLU A 175 19.20 7.52 -10.32
C GLU A 175 20.13 8.32 -11.24
N GLY A 176 20.01 8.15 -12.57
CA GLY A 176 20.81 8.88 -13.56
C GLY A 176 20.46 10.37 -13.74
N ALA A 177 19.31 10.82 -13.23
CA ALA A 177 18.88 12.22 -13.29
C ALA A 177 19.49 13.11 -12.17
N LEU A 178 20.24 12.51 -11.24
CA LEU A 178 20.88 13.20 -10.11
C LEU A 178 22.37 13.51 -10.34
N ASP A 179 22.93 13.14 -11.50
CA ASP A 179 24.32 13.41 -11.92
C ASP A 179 24.45 14.57 -12.93
#